data_AF-A0A0S7Y398-F1
#
_entry.id   AF-A0A0S7Y398-F1
#
_cell.length_a   1.000
_cell.length_b   1.000
_cell.length_c   1.000
_cell.angle_alpha   90.00
_cell.angle_beta   90.00
_cell.angle_gamma   90.00
#
_symmetry.space_group_name_H-M   'P 1'
#
loop_
_entity.id
_entity.type
_entity.pdbx_description
1 polymer ?
#
loop_
_entity_poly.entity_id
_entity_poly.type
_entity_poly.pdbx_seq_one_letter_code
_entity_poly.pdbx_strand_id
1 'polypeptide(L)' 'MQGRQFLREVRVELRKVTWPNKRETVGSTIVVILVVLFMSFYFGIIDLIFGSIIGKILK' A
#
# COMPACT_ATOMS: atom_id res chain seq x y z
N MET A 1 -26.32 -5.09 -33.77
CA MET A 1 -26.68 -4.33 -32.55
C MET A 1 -26.29 -5.07 -31.25
N GLN A 2 -25.06 -5.60 -31.14
CA GLN A 2 -24.65 -6.47 -30.02
C GLN A 2 -23.91 -5.73 -28.88
N GLY A 3 -23.23 -4.61 -29.17
CA GLY A 3 -22.44 -3.88 -28.15
C GLY A 3 -23.24 -3.18 -27.04
N ARG A 4 -24.52 -2.82 -27.27
CA ARG A 4 -25.36 -2.21 -26.22
C ARG A 4 -25.75 -3.21 -25.13
N GLN A 5 -25.93 -4.49 -25.47
CA GLN A 5 -26.15 -5.55 -24.49
C GLN A 5 -24.88 -5.83 -23.70
N PHE A 6 -23.73 -5.91 -24.38
CA PHE A 6 -22.42 -6.14 -23.75
C PHE A 6 -22.07 -5.08 -22.69
N LEU A 7 -22.25 -3.78 -23.00
CA LEU A 7 -22.04 -2.70 -22.04
C LEU A 7 -22.99 -2.75 -20.84
N ARG A 8 -24.21 -3.26 -21.05
CA ARG A 8 -25.21 -3.42 -19.98
C ARG A 8 -24.84 -4.57 -19.06
N GLU A 9 -24.38 -5.70 -19.60
CA GLU A 9 -23.90 -6.86 -18.84
C GLU A 9 -22.67 -6.51 -18.01
N VAL A 10 -21.66 -5.85 -18.61
CA VAL A 10 -20.45 -5.39 -17.90
C VAL A 10 -20.81 -4.45 -16.74
N ARG A 11 -21.77 -3.53 -16.92
CA ARG A 11 -22.22 -2.64 -15.84
C ARG A 11 -22.93 -3.41 -14.70
N VAL A 12 -23.64 -4.50 -15.01
CA VAL A 12 -24.29 -5.35 -14.00
C VAL A 12 -23.25 -6.17 -13.24
N GLU A 13 -22.21 -6.65 -13.91
CA GLU A 13 -21.13 -7.44 -13.32
C GLU A 13 -20.18 -6.58 -12.47
N LEU A 14 -19.87 -5.36 -12.93
CA LEU A 14 -19.16 -4.34 -12.15
C LEU A 14 -19.91 -3.91 -10.88
N ARG A 15 -21.24 -4.07 -10.84
CA ARG A 15 -22.04 -3.86 -9.61
C ARG A 15 -21.94 -5.01 -8.62
N LYS A 16 -21.54 -6.22 -9.06
CA LYS A 16 -21.23 -7.36 -8.17
C LYS A 16 -19.84 -7.24 -7.55
N VAL A 17 -18.98 -6.37 -8.08
CA VAL A 17 -17.73 -6.00 -7.40
C VAL A 17 -18.11 -5.24 -6.14
N THR A 18 -18.02 -5.94 -5.02
CA THR A 18 -18.15 -5.38 -3.68
C THR A 18 -17.01 -4.40 -3.45
N TRP A 19 -17.21 -3.16 -3.88
CA TRP A 19 -16.31 -2.08 -3.53
C TRP A 19 -16.33 -1.92 -2.01
N PRO A 20 -15.17 -1.98 -1.35
CA PRO A 20 -15.09 -1.86 0.10
C PRO A 20 -15.65 -0.51 0.53
N ASN A 21 -16.41 -0.52 1.63
CA ASN A 21 -16.97 0.70 2.19
C ASN A 21 -15.81 1.61 2.63
N LYS A 22 -15.89 2.92 2.39
CA LYS A 22 -14.80 3.88 2.65
C LYS A 22 -14.21 3.78 4.06
N ARG A 23 -15.02 3.36 5.04
CA ARG A 23 -14.61 3.14 6.43
C ARG A 23 -13.60 2.00 6.59
N GLU A 24 -13.76 0.93 5.84
CA GLU A 24 -12.88 -0.24 5.86
C GLU A 24 -11.55 0.06 5.17
N THR A 25 -11.61 0.78 4.03
CA THR A 25 -10.41 1.24 3.30
C THR A 25 -9.55 2.17 4.15
N VAL A 26 -10.17 3.09 4.92
CA VAL A 26 -9.44 3.98 5.83
C VAL A 26 -8.81 3.19 6.98
N GLY A 27 -9.52 2.22 7.55
CA GLY A 27 -8.99 1.34 8.59
C GLY A 27 -7.73 0.58 8.13
N SER A 28 -7.77 -0.04 6.95
CA SER A 28 -6.60 -0.71 6.38
C SER A 28 -5.44 0.24 6.07
N THR A 29 -5.73 1.46 5.63
CA THR A 29 -4.69 2.47 5.33
C THR A 29 -3.97 2.93 6.59
N ILE A 30 -4.66 3.08 7.72
CA ILE A 30 -4.04 3.45 9.01
C ILE A 30 -3.04 2.39 9.46
N VAL A 31 -3.39 1.11 9.34
CA VAL A 31 -2.47 0.01 9.68
C VAL A 31 -1.23 0.05 8.81
N VAL A 32 -1.39 0.26 7.50
CA VAL A 32 -0.25 0.37 6.58
C VAL A 32 0.65 1.55 6.95
N ILE A 33 0.07 2.72 7.27
CA ILE A 33 0.85 3.90 7.71
C ILE A 33 1.69 3.57 8.94
N LEU A 34 1.11 2.91 9.95
CA LEU A 34 1.83 2.52 11.17
C LEU A 34 3.00 1.57 10.86
N VAL A 35 2.77 0.57 10.01
CA VAL A 35 3.81 -0.40 9.63
C VAL A 35 4.94 0.27 8.86
N VAL A 36 4.61 1.15 7.91
CA VAL A 36 5.61 1.90 7.12
C VAL A 36 6.43 2.81 8.02
N LEU A 37 5.80 3.50 8.98
CA LEU A 37 6.48 4.38 9.92
C LEU A 37 7.47 3.58 10.80
N PHE A 38 7.05 2.41 11.28
CA PHE A 38 7.90 1.52 12.04
C PHE A 38 9.09 0.99 11.23
N MET A 39 8.84 0.53 9.99
CA MET A 39 9.90 0.08 9.08
C MET A 39 10.88 1.20 8.74
N SER A 40 10.39 2.41 8.47
CA SER A 40 11.23 3.56 8.17
C SER A 40 12.15 3.91 9.35
N PHE A 41 11.64 3.86 10.57
CA PHE A 41 12.44 4.07 11.78
C PHE A 41 13.50 2.98 11.95
N TYR A 42 13.11 1.72 11.77
CA TYR A 42 14.03 0.57 11.86
C TYR A 42 15.16 0.66 10.85
N PHE A 43 14.86 0.90 9.57
CA PHE A 43 15.87 1.06 8.54
C PHE A 43 16.75 2.29 8.79
N GLY A 44 16.16 3.42 9.21
CA GLY A 44 16.93 4.62 9.54
C GLY A 44 17.98 4.38 10.64
N ILE A 45 17.64 3.61 11.68
CA ILE A 45 18.61 3.23 12.73
C ILE A 45 19.73 2.36 12.14
N ILE A 46 19.37 1.37 11.32
CA ILE A 46 20.34 0.48 10.68
C ILE A 46 21.30 1.29 9.80
N ASP A 47 20.79 2.20 8.98
CA ASP A 47 21.61 3.01 8.09
C ASP A 47 22.60 3.89 8.87
N LEU A 48 22.21 4.43 10.03
CA LEU A 48 23.09 5.18 10.92
C LEU A 48 24.20 4.30 11.50
N ILE A 49 23.87 3.08 11.91
CA ILE A 49 24.83 2.11 12.46
C ILE A 49 25.81 1.69 11.36
N PHE A 50 25.32 1.30 10.19
CA PHE A 50 26.13 0.88 9.05
C PHE A 50 27.03 2.02 8.56
N GLY A 51 26.51 3.23 8.41
CA GLY A 51 27.29 4.41 8.02
C GLY A 51 28.42 4.70 9.01
N SER A 52 28.13 4.59 10.32
CA SER A 52 29.14 4.78 11.37
C SER A 52 30.22 3.68 11.36
N ILE A 53 29.85 2.43 11.07
CA ILE A 53 30.79 1.29 10.98
C ILE A 53 31.66 1.42 9.74
N ILE A 54 31.07 1.68 8.57
CA ILE A 54 31.79 1.86 7.31
C ILE A 54 32.76 3.04 7.41
N GLY A 55 32.33 4.17 8.00
CA GLY A 55 33.19 5.32 8.22
C GLY A 55 34.37 5.05 9.15
N LYS A 56 34.24 4.11 10.09
CA LYS A 56 35.34 3.65 10.95
C LYS A 56 36.28 2.66 10.26
N ILE A 57 35.79 1.89 9.29
CA ILE A 57 36.59 0.89 8.54
C ILE A 57 37.40 1.58 7.42
N LEU A 58 36.84 2.61 6.79
CA LEU A 58 37.50 3.35 5.70
C LEU A 58 38.59 4.32 6.20
N LYS A 59 38.66 4.57 7.50
CA LYS A 59 39.68 5.39 8.15
C LYS A 59 40.78 4.52 8.73
#